data_AF-A0A7Z9G6L2-F1
#
_entry.id   AF-A0A7Z9G6L2-F1
#
_cell.length_a   1.000
_cell.length_b   1.000
_cell.length_c   1.000
_cell.angle_alpha   90.00
_cell.angle_beta   90.00
_cell.angle_gamma   90.00
#
_symmetry.space_group_name_H-M   'P 1'
#
loop_
_entity.id
_entity.type
_entity.pdbx_description
1 polymer ?
#
loop_
_entity_poly.entity_id
_entity_poly.type
_entity_poly.pdbx_seq_one_letter_code
_entity_poly.pdbx_strand_id
1 'polypeptide(L)'
;PKLKQLMALESSLEPVVRDGIVLGKVVWVDHFGNLLTNIAAQHLRQNDITITCAGRTLPLVLTYADGNAGELTALVGSNGYLELAIPNGSAAEFLDAGAGLAVQVEVG
;
A
#
# COMPACT_ATOMS: atom_id res chain seq x y z
N PRO A 1 -12.03 12.36 -3.52
CA PRO A 1 -10.94 13.37 -3.59
C PRO A 1 -10.18 13.22 -4.91
N LYS A 2 -9.49 14.28 -5.37
CA LYS A 2 -8.79 14.38 -6.67
C LYS A 2 -7.89 13.16 -7.00
N LEU A 3 -7.27 12.56 -6.00
CA LEU A 3 -6.38 11.40 -6.17
C LEU A 3 -7.09 10.14 -6.70
N LYS A 4 -8.30 9.80 -6.19
CA LYS A 4 -9.07 8.67 -6.75
C LYS A 4 -9.40 8.87 -8.23
N GLN A 5 -9.71 10.11 -8.62
CA GLN A 5 -10.03 10.44 -10.01
C GLN A 5 -8.80 10.31 -10.89
N LEU A 6 -7.62 10.73 -10.43
CA LEU A 6 -6.36 10.56 -11.17
C LEU A 6 -6.02 9.08 -11.37
N MET A 7 -6.12 8.27 -10.30
CA MET A 7 -5.85 6.83 -10.39
C MET A 7 -6.83 6.11 -11.32
N ALA A 8 -8.10 6.52 -11.35
CA ALA A 8 -9.10 5.96 -12.24
C ALA A 8 -8.98 6.41 -13.71
N LEU A 9 -8.27 7.50 -13.99
CA LEU A 9 -8.13 8.06 -15.34
C LEU A 9 -6.90 7.53 -16.08
N GLU A 10 -5.88 7.09 -15.36
CA GLU A 10 -4.59 6.65 -15.92
C GLU A 10 -4.43 5.13 -15.84
N SER A 11 -4.75 4.42 -16.93
CA SER A 11 -4.57 2.97 -17.04
C SER A 11 -3.12 2.51 -16.84
N SER A 12 -2.13 3.38 -17.03
CA SER A 12 -0.71 3.12 -16.72
C SER A 12 -0.39 3.05 -15.23
N LEU A 13 -1.36 3.41 -14.37
CA LEU A 13 -1.27 3.27 -12.93
C LEU A 13 -1.88 1.97 -12.43
N GLU A 14 -2.47 1.11 -13.26
CA GLU A 14 -2.97 -0.18 -12.79
C GLU A 14 -1.81 -1.09 -12.32
N PRO A 15 -1.96 -1.84 -11.22
CA PRO A 15 -0.98 -2.84 -10.82
C PRO A 15 -0.98 -4.02 -11.79
N VAL A 16 0.15 -4.70 -11.92
CA VAL A 16 0.25 -5.92 -12.72
C VAL A 16 -0.21 -7.10 -11.88
N VAL A 17 -1.21 -7.85 -12.35
CA VAL A 17 -1.74 -9.03 -11.67
C VAL A 17 -1.46 -10.28 -12.50
N ARG A 18 -0.70 -11.24 -11.95
CA ARG A 18 -0.36 -12.52 -12.60
C ARG A 18 -0.12 -13.61 -11.58
N ASP A 19 -0.67 -14.81 -11.81
CA ASP A 19 -0.37 -16.04 -11.05
C ASP A 19 -0.42 -15.88 -9.52
N GLY A 20 -1.42 -15.16 -9.00
CA GLY A 20 -1.55 -14.91 -7.56
C GLY A 20 -0.57 -13.86 -7.02
N ILE A 21 0.05 -13.07 -7.88
CA ILE A 21 0.95 -11.98 -7.51
C ILE A 21 0.41 -10.66 -8.06
N VAL A 22 0.34 -9.65 -7.20
CA VAL A 22 -0.01 -8.27 -7.53
C VAL A 22 1.24 -7.41 -7.35
N LEU A 23 1.77 -6.91 -8.45
CA LEU A 23 2.90 -5.99 -8.48
C LEU A 23 2.38 -4.57 -8.65
N GLY A 24 2.39 -3.82 -7.55
CA GLY A 24 2.03 -2.42 -7.51
C GLY A 24 3.22 -1.52 -7.21
N LYS A 25 2.90 -0.24 -7.04
CA LYS A 25 3.85 0.79 -6.65
C LYS A 25 3.16 1.87 -5.84
N VAL A 26 3.94 2.59 -5.05
CA VAL A 26 3.53 3.85 -4.44
C VAL A 26 3.25 4.86 -5.55
N VAL A 27 2.11 5.54 -5.48
CA VAL A 27 1.73 6.60 -6.42
C VAL A 27 1.73 7.97 -5.75
N TRP A 28 1.65 8.02 -4.43
CA TRP A 28 1.51 9.26 -3.68
C TRP A 28 2.02 9.11 -2.25
N VAL A 29 2.60 10.18 -1.71
CA VAL A 29 2.94 10.31 -0.28
C VAL A 29 2.00 11.34 0.31
N ASP A 30 1.18 10.94 1.29
CA ASP A 30 0.29 11.89 1.96
C ASP A 30 1.06 12.83 2.91
N HIS A 31 0.35 13.78 3.51
CA HIS A 31 0.97 14.79 4.35
C HIS A 31 1.47 14.25 5.70
N PHE A 32 1.07 13.04 6.10
CA PHE A 32 1.56 12.36 7.30
C PHE A 32 2.76 11.46 6.99
N GLY A 33 3.07 11.25 5.71
CA GLY A 33 4.13 10.36 5.26
C GLY A 33 3.66 8.92 4.99
N ASN A 34 2.35 8.68 4.88
CA ASN A 34 1.84 7.39 4.42
C ASN A 34 2.05 7.24 2.92
N LEU A 35 2.38 6.04 2.49
CA LEU A 35 2.63 5.71 1.09
C LEU A 35 1.39 5.06 0.49
N LEU A 36 0.63 5.82 -0.30
CA LEU A 36 -0.52 5.30 -1.04
C LEU A 36 -0.04 4.55 -2.27
N THR A 37 -0.55 3.33 -2.44
CA THR A 37 -0.23 2.47 -3.59
C THR A 37 -1.34 2.46 -4.62
N ASN A 38 -1.06 1.98 -5.83
CA ASN A 38 -2.07 1.65 -6.83
C ASN A 38 -2.79 0.31 -6.59
N ILE A 39 -2.57 -0.37 -5.47
CA ILE A 39 -3.17 -1.67 -5.19
C ILE A 39 -4.53 -1.45 -4.53
N ALA A 40 -5.60 -1.56 -5.31
CA ALA A 40 -6.96 -1.50 -4.78
C ALA A 40 -7.33 -2.69 -3.87
N ALA A 41 -8.24 -2.48 -2.93
CA ALA A 41 -8.73 -3.50 -1.99
C ALA A 41 -9.27 -4.77 -2.67
N GLN A 42 -9.78 -4.64 -3.91
CA GLN A 42 -10.23 -5.77 -4.70
C GLN A 42 -9.14 -6.79 -5.04
N HIS A 43 -7.88 -6.37 -5.03
CA HIS A 43 -6.72 -7.23 -5.26
C HIS A 43 -6.32 -8.04 -4.02
N LEU A 44 -6.90 -7.73 -2.86
CA LEU A 44 -6.55 -8.33 -1.56
C LEU A 44 -7.57 -9.37 -1.06
N ARG A 45 -8.55 -9.77 -1.89
CA ARG A 45 -9.73 -10.55 -1.44
C ARG A 45 -9.48 -12.02 -1.06
N GLN A 46 -8.22 -12.47 -0.96
CA GLN A 46 -7.89 -13.85 -0.61
C GLN A 46 -7.55 -13.98 0.89
N ASN A 47 -7.75 -15.18 1.44
CA ASN A 47 -7.62 -15.42 2.89
C ASN A 47 -6.17 -15.45 3.38
N ASP A 48 -5.21 -15.73 2.48
CA ASP A 48 -3.79 -15.72 2.77
C ASP A 48 -3.12 -14.68 1.88
N ILE A 49 -2.70 -13.56 2.47
CA ILE A 49 -1.96 -12.53 1.75
C ILE A 49 -0.62 -12.27 2.42
N THR A 50 0.41 -12.11 1.59
CA THR A 50 1.73 -11.64 2.04
C THR A 50 2.02 -10.33 1.33
N ILE A 51 2.21 -9.26 2.11
CA ILE A 51 2.54 -7.94 1.58
C ILE A 51 4.03 -7.70 1.80
N THR A 52 4.75 -7.37 0.73
CA THR A 52 6.19 -7.10 0.78
C THR A 52 6.52 -5.76 0.16
N CYS A 53 7.35 -4.98 0.84
CA CYS A 53 7.87 -3.71 0.36
C CYS A 53 9.31 -3.52 0.86
N ALA A 54 10.22 -3.10 0.00
CA ALA A 54 11.63 -2.87 0.34
C ALA A 54 12.29 -4.03 1.13
N GLY A 55 11.98 -5.28 0.76
CA GLY A 55 12.51 -6.48 1.41
C GLY A 55 11.92 -6.80 2.79
N ARG A 56 10.84 -6.14 3.18
CA ARG A 56 10.14 -6.34 4.46
C ARG A 56 8.76 -6.93 4.22
N THR A 57 8.34 -7.86 5.07
CA THR A 57 6.95 -8.34 5.11
C THR A 57 6.17 -7.47 6.09
N LEU A 58 5.00 -6.99 5.65
CA LEU A 58 4.15 -6.08 6.42
C LEU A 58 2.88 -6.82 6.85
N PRO A 59 2.42 -6.65 8.10
CA PRO A 59 1.09 -7.08 8.49
C PRO A 59 0.03 -6.25 7.76
N LEU A 60 -1.06 -6.89 7.33
CA LEU A 60 -2.27 -6.16 6.96
C LEU A 60 -3.10 -5.94 8.22
N VAL A 61 -3.39 -4.68 8.55
CA VAL A 61 -4.23 -4.29 9.67
C VAL A 61 -5.50 -3.59 9.20
N LEU A 62 -6.53 -3.58 10.05
CA LEU A 62 -7.83 -2.96 9.71
C LEU A 62 -7.78 -1.44 9.82
N THR A 63 -7.12 -0.93 10.86
CA THR A 63 -7.00 0.50 11.13
C THR A 63 -5.58 0.88 11.53
N TYR A 64 -5.25 2.17 11.50
CA TYR A 64 -3.95 2.66 11.98
C TYR A 64 -3.69 2.29 13.46
N ALA A 65 -4.75 2.18 14.27
CA ALA A 65 -4.64 1.87 15.70
C ALA A 65 -4.31 0.39 15.98
N ASP A 66 -4.56 -0.49 15.00
CA ASP A 66 -4.25 -1.91 15.09
C ASP A 66 -2.78 -2.21 14.73
N GLY A 67 -2.06 -1.22 14.19
CA GLY A 67 -0.62 -1.31 13.95
C GLY A 67 0.18 -1.08 15.23
N ASN A 68 1.32 -1.75 15.35
CA ASN A 68 2.26 -1.49 16.44
C ASN A 68 2.95 -0.13 16.23
N ALA A 69 3.10 0.64 17.31
CA ALA A 69 3.75 1.94 17.26
C ALA A 69 5.19 1.83 16.72
N GLY A 70 5.51 2.64 15.71
CA GLY A 70 6.84 2.64 15.09
C GLY A 70 7.10 1.49 14.10
N GLU A 71 6.16 0.56 13.93
CA GLU A 71 6.29 -0.53 12.96
C GLU A 71 5.61 -0.18 11.63
N LEU A 72 6.26 -0.57 10.53
CA LEU A 72 5.70 -0.45 9.20
C LEU A 72 4.56 -1.46 9.01
N THR A 73 3.35 -0.95 8.78
CA THR A 73 2.14 -1.73 8.58
C THR A 73 1.48 -1.39 7.25
N ALA A 74 0.66 -2.28 6.75
CA ALA A 74 -0.19 -2.03 5.59
C ALA A 74 -1.66 -2.00 6.00
N LEU A 75 -2.46 -1.12 5.39
CA LEU A 75 -3.91 -1.09 5.61
C LEU A 75 -4.63 -0.64 4.34
N VAL A 76 -5.91 -0.96 4.24
CA VAL A 76 -6.77 -0.38 3.18
C VAL A 76 -7.32 0.95 3.68
N GLY A 77 -6.87 2.04 3.07
CA GLY A 77 -7.36 3.38 3.41
C GLY A 77 -8.82 3.59 3.01
N SER A 78 -9.43 4.65 3.52
CA SER A 78 -10.78 5.08 3.12
C SER A 78 -10.91 5.37 1.61
N ASN A 79 -9.77 5.56 0.93
CA ASN A 79 -9.72 5.70 -0.50
C ASN A 79 -9.90 4.38 -1.27
N GLY A 80 -9.90 3.23 -0.59
CA GLY A 80 -10.06 1.90 -1.18
C GLY A 80 -8.77 1.30 -1.75
N TYR A 81 -7.62 1.91 -1.49
CA TYR A 81 -6.31 1.44 -1.90
C TYR A 81 -5.46 1.07 -0.68
N LEU A 82 -4.49 0.18 -0.91
CA LEU A 82 -3.51 -0.21 0.08
C LEU A 82 -2.56 0.95 0.35
N GLU A 83 -2.34 1.23 1.62
CA GLU A 83 -1.44 2.23 2.14
C GLU A 83 -0.37 1.55 3.00
N LEU A 84 0.86 2.05 2.94
CA LEU A 84 1.91 1.70 3.89
C LEU A 84 2.05 2.83 4.89
N ALA A 85 1.97 2.51 6.17
CA ALA A 85 1.90 3.49 7.25
C ALA A 85 2.76 3.08 8.45
N ILE A 86 3.13 4.06 9.27
CA ILE A 86 3.70 3.83 10.60
C ILE A 86 2.83 4.58 11.60
N PRO A 87 2.19 3.91 12.57
CA PRO A 87 1.41 4.60 13.59
C PRO A 87 2.29 5.61 14.35
N ASN A 88 1.87 6.88 14.33
CA ASN A 88 2.62 8.03 14.87
C ASN A 88 4.01 8.24 14.26
N GLY A 89 4.21 7.89 12.98
CA GLY A 89 5.45 8.11 12.24
C GLY A 89 5.22 8.29 10.74
N SER A 90 6.32 8.45 10.00
CA SER A 90 6.31 8.60 8.54
C SER A 90 6.89 7.35 7.88
N ALA A 91 6.08 6.64 7.10
CA ALA A 91 6.55 5.48 6.33
C ALA A 91 7.53 5.91 5.22
N ALA A 92 7.31 7.08 4.62
CA ALA A 92 8.20 7.67 3.63
C ALA A 92 9.61 7.95 4.19
N GLU A 93 9.69 8.53 5.40
CA GLU A 93 10.99 8.77 6.06
C GLU A 93 11.64 7.47 6.50
N PHE A 94 10.87 6.52 7.05
CA PHE A 94 11.41 5.24 7.50
C PHE A 94 11.99 4.39 6.36
N LEU A 95 11.37 4.44 5.18
CA LEU A 95 11.82 3.72 3.99
C LEU A 95 12.78 4.53 3.11
N ASP A 96 12.98 5.81 3.42
CA ASP A 96 13.69 6.78 2.56
C ASP A 96 13.21 6.71 1.09
N ALA A 97 11.88 6.73 0.92
CA ALA A 97 11.24 6.41 -0.36
C ALA A 97 9.90 7.13 -0.56
N GLY A 98 9.44 7.16 -1.82
CA GLY A 98 8.20 7.82 -2.23
C GLY A 98 7.56 7.18 -3.46
N ALA A 99 6.92 8.00 -4.30
CA ALA A 99 6.26 7.53 -5.52
C ALA A 99 7.23 6.73 -6.42
N GLY A 100 6.74 5.60 -6.94
CA GLY A 100 7.51 4.64 -7.72
C GLY A 100 8.06 3.46 -6.91
N LEU A 101 8.08 3.52 -5.57
CA LEU A 101 8.52 2.40 -4.74
C LEU A 101 7.65 1.17 -5.00
N ALA A 102 8.29 0.04 -5.30
CA ALA A 102 7.59 -1.21 -5.61
C ALA A 102 6.94 -1.83 -4.37
N VAL A 103 5.74 -2.36 -4.54
CA VAL A 103 4.99 -3.09 -3.52
C VAL A 103 4.46 -4.38 -4.15
N GLN A 104 4.69 -5.50 -3.49
CA GLN A 104 4.22 -6.81 -3.93
C GLN A 104 3.18 -7.34 -2.95
N VAL A 105 2.11 -7.92 -3.48
CA VAL A 105 1.16 -8.73 -2.71
C VAL A 105 1.10 -10.10 -3.34
N GLU A 106 1.38 -11.13 -2.55
CA GLU A 106 1.14 -12.52 -2.91
C GLU A 106 -0.19 -12.94 -2.30
N VAL A 107 -1.04 -13.57 -3.09
CA VAL A 107 -2.33 -14.12 -2.69
C VAL A 107 -2.27 -15.65 -2.80
N GLY A 108 -2.55 -16.33 -1.70
CA GLY A 108 -2.59 -17.79 -1.57
C GLY A 108 -3.94 -18.41 -1.94
#